data_AF-A0A4Q2Y5P7-F1
#
_entry.id   AF-A0A4Q2Y5P7-F1
#
_cell.length_a   1.000
_cell.length_b   1.000
_cell.length_c   1.000
_cell.angle_alpha   90.00
_cell.angle_beta   90.00
_cell.angle_gamma   90.00
#
_symmetry.space_group_name_H-M   'P 1'
#
loop_
_entity.id
_entity.type
_entity.pdbx_description
1 polymer ?
#
loop_
_entity_poly.entity_id
_entity_poly.type
_entity_poly.pdbx_seq_one_letter_code
_entity_poly.pdbx_strand_id
1 'polypeptide(L)'
;MAFLLWKCLRRPRRAVPPWRLALEKLAASRTLMDSGNAQPFTHAVSEIVRSFIEQSFPVRAAHRTTSEFLHDLVKLPNSPLVAHRATLAEFLEYCDLTKFARWSLTLPEMEAMLSKAQSFISSTGQAAAAVPPGQSVPGPATVPEVRRA
;
A
#
# COMPACT_ATOMS: atom_id res chain seq x y z
N MET A 1 -29.89 4.08 -12.22
CA MET A 1 -29.39 4.40 -10.87
C MET A 1 -29.34 3.13 -10.02
N ALA A 2 -28.31 2.28 -10.18
CA ALA A 2 -28.16 1.07 -9.36
C ALA A 2 -26.74 0.47 -9.48
N PHE A 3 -25.78 0.93 -8.66
CA PHE A 3 -24.44 0.31 -8.53
C PHE A 3 -23.93 0.41 -7.07
N LEU A 4 -24.78 0.09 -6.10
CA LEU A 4 -24.48 0.27 -4.66
C LEU A 4 -24.61 -0.99 -3.79
N LEU A 5 -24.55 -2.21 -4.35
CA LEU A 5 -24.78 -3.43 -3.57
C LEU A 5 -23.78 -4.55 -3.85
N TRP A 6 -22.48 -4.26 -3.75
CA TRP A 6 -21.48 -5.32 -3.65
C TRP A 6 -20.41 -5.05 -2.60
N LYS A 7 -20.80 -4.40 -1.49
CA LYS A 7 -19.85 -3.88 -0.51
C LYS A 7 -19.61 -4.76 0.73
N CYS A 8 -20.33 -5.88 0.93
CA CYS A 8 -20.29 -6.56 2.24
C CYS A 8 -20.29 -8.10 2.25
N LEU A 9 -20.13 -8.81 1.12
CA LEU A 9 -20.32 -10.28 1.11
C LEU A 9 -19.15 -11.10 0.56
N ARG A 10 -17.90 -10.87 0.99
CA ARG A 10 -16.81 -11.88 0.79
C ARG A 10 -15.81 -11.96 1.95
N ARG A 11 -16.27 -12.41 3.11
CA ARG A 11 -15.53 -13.38 3.95
C ARG A 11 -16.56 -14.43 4.40
N PRO A 12 -16.24 -15.73 4.51
CA PRO A 12 -14.92 -16.31 4.72
C PRO A 12 -14.63 -17.59 3.89
N ARG A 13 -13.40 -17.75 3.38
CA ARG A 13 -12.82 -19.07 3.09
C ARG A 13 -11.32 -18.97 3.33
N ARG A 14 -10.85 -19.49 4.48
CA ARG A 14 -9.44 -19.54 4.93
C ARG A 14 -8.56 -18.52 4.18
N ALA A 15 -8.84 -17.25 4.41
CA ALA A 15 -8.44 -16.20 3.48
C ALA A 15 -6.93 -16.00 3.61
N VAL A 16 -6.21 -16.27 2.52
CA VAL A 16 -4.82 -15.83 2.34
C VAL A 16 -4.74 -14.38 2.78
N PRO A 17 -3.81 -14.02 3.69
CA PRO A 17 -3.75 -12.65 4.20
C PRO A 17 -3.51 -11.68 3.04
N PRO A 18 -4.11 -10.48 3.04
CA PRO A 18 -4.06 -9.55 1.90
C PRO A 18 -2.64 -9.26 1.40
N TRP A 19 -1.67 -9.18 2.30
CA TRP A 19 -0.25 -8.98 1.96
C TRP A 19 0.33 -10.16 1.16
N ARG A 20 -0.03 -11.41 1.49
CA ARG A 20 0.45 -12.59 0.76
C ARG A 20 -0.13 -12.62 -0.66
N LEU A 21 -1.42 -12.33 -0.80
CA LEU A 21 -2.06 -12.22 -2.12
C LEU A 21 -1.45 -11.08 -2.95
N ALA A 22 -1.12 -9.95 -2.31
CA ALA A 22 -0.48 -8.84 -3.00
C ALA A 22 0.95 -9.18 -3.47
N LEU A 23 1.72 -9.91 -2.66
CA LEU A 23 3.04 -10.42 -3.07
C LEU A 23 2.97 -11.40 -4.24
N GLU A 24 1.98 -12.32 -4.25
CA GLU A 24 1.75 -13.23 -5.37
C GLU A 24 1.43 -12.46 -6.66
N LYS A 25 0.59 -11.42 -6.58
CA LYS A 25 0.28 -10.56 -7.72
C LYS A 25 1.49 -9.76 -8.21
N LEU A 26 2.35 -9.29 -7.31
CA LEU A 26 3.60 -8.63 -7.68
C LEU A 26 4.57 -9.59 -8.36
N ALA A 27 4.67 -10.84 -7.90
CA ALA A 27 5.47 -11.85 -8.57
C ALA A 27 4.96 -12.13 -9.99
N ALA A 28 3.64 -12.15 -10.19
CA ALA A 28 3.04 -12.31 -11.50
C ALA A 28 3.26 -11.09 -12.41
N SER A 29 3.29 -9.86 -11.88
CA SER A 29 3.54 -8.66 -12.70
C SER A 29 4.95 -8.59 -13.27
N ARG A 30 5.87 -9.45 -12.80
CA ARG A 30 7.24 -9.56 -13.34
C ARG A 30 7.24 -10.00 -14.81
N THR A 31 6.20 -10.68 -15.29
CA THR A 31 6.06 -11.03 -16.71
C THR A 31 5.81 -9.81 -17.61
N LEU A 32 5.44 -8.66 -17.02
CA LEU A 32 5.23 -7.40 -17.72
C LEU A 32 6.49 -6.53 -17.76
N MET A 33 7.60 -6.98 -17.15
CA MET A 33 8.88 -6.27 -17.18
C MET A 33 9.52 -6.39 -18.55
N ASP A 34 9.13 -5.48 -19.42
CA ASP A 34 9.69 -5.32 -20.75
C ASP A 34 9.74 -3.82 -21.05
N SER A 35 10.77 -3.36 -21.76
CA SER A 35 11.00 -1.93 -22.02
C SER A 35 9.84 -1.30 -22.78
N GLY A 36 9.13 -2.06 -23.62
CA GLY A 36 7.90 -1.64 -24.30
C GLY A 36 6.64 -1.62 -23.41
N ASN A 37 6.69 -2.21 -22.21
CA ASN A 37 5.56 -2.41 -21.30
C ASN A 37 5.70 -1.66 -19.96
N ALA A 38 6.57 -0.65 -19.87
CA ALA A 38 6.79 0.14 -18.66
C ALA A 38 5.49 0.72 -18.05
N GLN A 39 4.59 1.23 -18.90
CA GLN A 39 3.32 1.80 -18.45
C GLN A 39 2.35 0.70 -17.94
N PRO A 40 2.06 -0.38 -18.69
CA PRO A 40 1.30 -1.53 -18.19
C PRO A 40 1.85 -2.10 -16.87
N PHE A 41 3.18 -2.26 -16.78
CA PHE A 41 3.85 -2.73 -15.58
C PHE A 41 3.59 -1.81 -14.38
N THR A 42 3.87 -0.51 -14.54
CA THR A 42 3.72 0.48 -13.46
C THR A 42 2.27 0.61 -13.00
N HIS A 43 1.33 0.58 -13.95
CA HIS A 43 -0.09 0.58 -13.64
C HIS A 43 -0.49 -0.65 -12.83
N ALA A 44 -0.09 -1.85 -13.26
CA ALA A 44 -0.38 -3.10 -12.56
C ALA A 44 0.17 -3.08 -11.11
N VAL A 45 1.43 -2.67 -10.93
CA VAL A 45 2.05 -2.59 -9.59
C VAL A 45 1.31 -1.58 -8.71
N SER A 46 0.94 -0.41 -9.25
CA SER A 46 0.19 0.62 -8.53
C SER A 46 -1.18 0.14 -8.06
N GLU A 47 -1.91 -0.56 -8.93
CA GLU A 47 -3.22 -1.14 -8.59
C GLU A 47 -3.12 -2.24 -7.53
N ILE A 48 -2.04 -3.05 -7.55
CA ILE A 48 -1.79 -4.05 -6.51
C ILE A 48 -1.55 -3.38 -5.15
N VAL A 49 -0.70 -2.35 -5.10
CA VAL A 49 -0.40 -1.61 -3.86
C VAL A 49 -1.66 -0.93 -3.32
N ARG A 50 -2.46 -0.30 -4.20
CA ARG A 50 -3.76 0.28 -3.83
C ARG A 50 -4.69 -0.77 -3.21
N SER A 51 -4.89 -1.87 -3.90
CA SER A 51 -5.79 -2.95 -3.47
C SER A 51 -5.34 -3.54 -2.14
N PHE A 52 -4.03 -3.66 -1.91
CA PHE A 52 -3.48 -4.10 -0.62
C PHE A 52 -3.85 -3.14 0.51
N ILE A 53 -3.66 -1.84 0.31
CA ILE A 53 -3.95 -0.82 1.33
C ILE A 53 -5.45 -0.76 1.63
N GLU A 54 -6.30 -0.77 0.61
CA GLU A 54 -7.76 -0.76 0.78
C GLU A 54 -8.28 -2.00 1.53
N GLN A 55 -7.62 -3.15 1.38
CA GLN A 55 -7.98 -4.39 2.07
C GLN A 55 -7.41 -4.48 3.49
N SER A 56 -6.28 -3.82 3.75
CA SER A 56 -5.53 -3.93 5.01
C SER A 56 -5.85 -2.82 6.00
N PHE A 57 -6.32 -1.66 5.53
CA PHE A 57 -6.58 -0.48 6.35
C PHE A 57 -7.99 0.08 6.07
N PRO A 58 -8.68 0.63 7.09
CA PRO A 58 -10.01 1.23 6.94
C PRO A 58 -9.94 2.63 6.29
N VAL A 59 -9.21 2.77 5.19
CA VAL A 59 -9.06 4.00 4.41
C VAL A 59 -9.89 3.91 3.14
N ARG A 60 -10.80 4.88 2.93
CA ARG A 60 -11.68 4.92 1.75
C ARG A 60 -11.03 5.76 0.66
N ALA A 61 -10.54 5.12 -0.40
CA ALA A 61 -10.05 5.78 -1.62
C ALA A 61 -11.16 6.20 -2.59
N ALA A 62 -12.41 6.34 -2.11
CA ALA A 62 -13.55 6.56 -2.96
C ALA A 62 -13.43 7.91 -3.69
N HIS A 63 -13.33 7.85 -5.02
CA HIS A 63 -13.23 8.96 -5.97
C HIS A 63 -11.85 9.59 -6.21
N ARG A 64 -10.74 8.99 -5.75
CA ARG A 64 -9.38 9.50 -6.03
C ARG A 64 -8.58 8.57 -6.94
N THR A 65 -7.68 9.16 -7.73
CA THR A 65 -6.69 8.39 -8.49
C THR A 65 -5.72 7.68 -7.55
N THR A 66 -5.09 6.59 -8.00
CA THR A 66 -4.19 5.78 -7.17
C THR A 66 -3.03 6.61 -6.60
N SER A 67 -2.46 7.56 -7.35
CA SER A 67 -1.44 8.49 -6.79
C SER A 67 -2.01 9.36 -5.68
N GLU A 68 -3.14 10.03 -5.93
CA GLU A 68 -3.67 11.01 -4.97
C GLU A 68 -3.96 10.35 -3.63
N PHE A 69 -4.62 9.19 -3.67
CA PHE A 69 -4.88 8.39 -2.47
C PHE A 69 -3.59 8.06 -1.70
N LEU A 70 -2.56 7.58 -2.39
CA LEU A 70 -1.29 7.21 -1.76
C LEU A 70 -0.52 8.43 -1.24
N HIS A 71 -0.54 9.58 -1.95
CA HIS A 71 0.05 10.83 -1.48
C HIS A 71 -0.66 11.37 -0.23
N ASP A 72 -1.98 11.27 -0.16
CA ASP A 72 -2.73 11.70 1.02
C ASP A 72 -2.38 10.85 2.24
N LEU A 73 -2.24 9.53 2.05
CA LEU A 73 -1.82 8.62 3.12
C LEU A 73 -0.42 8.93 3.64
N VAL A 74 0.49 9.37 2.77
CA VAL A 74 1.82 9.85 3.15
C VAL A 74 1.69 11.15 3.94
N LYS A 75 0.84 12.10 3.53
CA LYS A 75 0.72 13.43 4.17
C LYS A 75 0.05 13.41 5.55
N LEU A 76 -0.78 12.42 5.85
CA LEU A 76 -1.51 12.34 7.12
C LEU A 76 -0.59 11.97 8.31
N PRO A 77 -0.48 12.81 9.34
CA PRO A 77 0.42 12.55 10.48
C PRO A 77 -0.02 11.34 11.33
N ASN A 78 -1.31 11.04 11.37
CA ASN A 78 -1.88 9.91 12.12
C ASN A 78 -2.24 8.72 11.22
N SER A 79 -1.60 8.62 10.04
CA SER A 79 -1.81 7.50 9.13
C SER A 79 -1.34 6.20 9.77
N PRO A 80 -2.08 5.09 9.62
CA PRO A 80 -1.60 3.77 10.06
C PRO A 80 -0.32 3.33 9.31
N LEU A 81 0.03 4.04 8.23
CA LEU A 81 1.23 3.84 7.43
C LEU A 81 2.38 4.78 7.80
N VAL A 82 2.28 5.57 8.89
CA VAL A 82 3.30 6.58 9.23
C VAL A 82 4.71 5.96 9.36
N ALA A 83 4.80 4.74 9.91
CA ALA A 83 6.05 3.99 10.05
C ALA A 83 6.63 3.51 8.70
N HIS A 84 5.79 3.41 7.67
CA HIS A 84 6.16 2.95 6.32
C HIS A 84 6.09 4.07 5.27
N ARG A 85 5.97 5.32 5.72
CA ARG A 85 5.80 6.51 4.86
C ARG A 85 6.96 6.71 3.89
N ALA A 86 8.20 6.48 4.34
CA ALA A 86 9.40 6.62 3.51
C ALA A 86 9.38 5.62 2.33
N THR A 87 9.12 4.34 2.62
CA THR A 87 9.05 3.30 1.58
C THR A 87 7.90 3.53 0.60
N LEU A 88 6.76 4.03 1.10
CA LEU A 88 5.63 4.40 0.23
C LEU A 88 5.95 5.62 -0.65
N ALA A 89 6.67 6.62 -0.11
CA ALA A 89 7.08 7.79 -0.89
C ALA A 89 8.06 7.44 -2.00
N GLU A 90 9.06 6.60 -1.73
CA GLU A 90 10.00 6.09 -2.75
C GLU A 90 9.27 5.33 -3.86
N PHE A 91 8.27 4.52 -3.51
CA PHE A 91 7.43 3.84 -4.49
C PHE A 91 6.64 4.81 -5.39
N LEU A 92 6.11 5.90 -4.80
CA LEU A 92 5.35 6.90 -5.53
C LEU A 92 6.22 7.71 -6.51
N GLU A 93 7.49 7.93 -6.17
CA GLU A 93 8.44 8.57 -7.08
C GLU A 93 8.57 7.82 -8.40
N TYR A 94 8.66 6.48 -8.36
CA TYR A 94 8.65 5.65 -9.58
C TYR A 94 7.34 5.77 -10.36
N CYS A 95 6.21 5.87 -9.67
CA CYS A 95 4.90 6.06 -10.32
C CYS A 95 4.85 7.42 -11.04
N ASP A 96 5.36 8.48 -10.42
CA ASP A 96 5.37 9.83 -10.98
C ASP A 96 6.34 9.95 -12.16
N LEU A 97 7.50 9.29 -12.10
CA LEU A 97 8.44 9.20 -13.23
C LEU A 97 7.74 8.69 -14.50
N THR A 98 6.88 7.67 -14.38
CA THR A 98 6.13 7.12 -15.52
C THR A 98 4.94 7.95 -15.99
N LYS A 99 4.43 8.86 -15.15
CA LYS A 99 3.28 9.73 -15.48
C LYS A 99 3.68 11.00 -16.23
N PHE A 100 4.87 11.51 -15.95
CA PHE A 100 5.32 12.78 -16.51
C PHE A 100 6.37 12.63 -17.60
N ALA A 101 7.15 11.55 -17.56
CA ALA A 101 8.16 11.34 -18.57
C ALA A 101 7.59 10.44 -19.65
N ARG A 102 7.72 10.84 -20.92
CA ARG A 102 7.70 9.92 -22.08
C ARG A 102 8.80 8.84 -22.01
N TRP A 103 9.48 8.71 -20.87
CA TRP A 103 10.49 7.72 -20.53
C TRP A 103 9.81 6.46 -20.02
N SER A 104 9.92 5.41 -20.81
CA SER A 104 9.79 4.04 -20.35
C SER A 104 10.86 3.77 -19.27
N LEU A 105 10.44 3.25 -18.11
CA LEU A 105 11.36 2.70 -17.10
C LEU A 105 12.28 1.68 -17.78
N THR A 106 13.56 1.73 -17.45
CA THR A 106 14.50 0.67 -17.79
C THR A 106 14.20 -0.58 -16.96
N LEU A 107 14.63 -1.75 -17.45
CA LEU A 107 14.50 -3.02 -16.71
C LEU A 107 15.03 -2.93 -15.25
N PRO A 108 16.21 -2.33 -14.99
CA PRO A 108 16.69 -2.11 -13.63
C PRO A 108 15.77 -1.25 -12.76
N GLU A 109 15.15 -0.22 -13.32
CA GLU A 109 14.22 0.65 -12.58
C GLU A 109 12.88 -0.06 -12.30
N MET A 110 12.39 -0.88 -13.24
CA MET A 110 11.22 -1.73 -12.99
C MET A 110 11.48 -2.73 -11.85
N GLU A 111 12.67 -3.34 -11.83
CA GLU A 111 13.06 -4.26 -10.76
C GLU A 111 13.18 -3.53 -9.41
N ALA A 112 13.76 -2.32 -9.41
CA ALA A 112 13.81 -1.48 -8.22
C ALA A 112 12.40 -1.13 -7.71
N MET A 113 11.51 -0.68 -8.59
CA MET A 113 10.11 -0.38 -8.26
C MET A 113 9.40 -1.61 -7.66
N LEU A 114 9.59 -2.79 -8.25
CA LEU A 114 9.01 -4.04 -7.76
C LEU A 114 9.52 -4.37 -6.36
N SER A 115 10.83 -4.30 -6.15
CA SER A 115 11.47 -4.60 -4.86
C SER A 115 10.99 -3.65 -3.75
N LYS A 116 10.81 -2.36 -4.06
CA LYS A 116 10.25 -1.37 -3.13
C LYS A 116 8.79 -1.66 -2.80
N ALA A 117 7.97 -2.01 -3.79
CA ALA A 117 6.58 -2.41 -3.57
C ALA A 117 6.47 -3.68 -2.70
N GLN A 118 7.32 -4.69 -2.95
CA GLN A 118 7.38 -5.90 -2.14
C GLN A 118 7.79 -5.61 -0.69
N SER A 119 8.83 -4.79 -0.51
CA SER A 119 9.31 -4.37 0.82
C SER A 119 8.24 -3.63 1.60
N PHE A 120 7.51 -2.72 0.93
CA PHE A 120 6.38 -2.01 1.52
C PHE A 120 5.26 -2.97 1.95
N ILE A 121 4.80 -3.87 1.08
CA ILE A 121 3.73 -4.82 1.39
C ILE A 121 4.14 -5.81 2.48
N SER A 122 5.38 -6.30 2.45
CA SER A 122 5.88 -7.26 3.43
C SER A 122 5.99 -6.61 4.81
N SER A 123 6.64 -5.45 4.92
CA SER A 123 6.79 -4.73 6.19
C SER A 123 5.44 -4.30 6.77
N THR A 124 4.58 -3.71 5.95
CA THR A 124 3.26 -3.24 6.34
C THR A 124 2.31 -4.39 6.67
N GLY A 125 2.36 -5.46 5.88
CA GLY A 125 1.51 -6.63 6.03
C GLY A 125 1.84 -7.46 7.28
N GLN A 126 3.12 -7.58 7.60
CA GLN A 126 3.58 -8.24 8.82
C GLN A 126 3.23 -7.39 10.06
N ALA A 127 3.41 -6.07 10.00
CA ALA A 127 2.99 -5.18 11.09
C ALA A 127 1.47 -5.26 11.34
N ALA A 128 0.65 -5.27 10.28
CA ALA A 128 -0.80 -5.40 10.38
C ALA A 128 -1.24 -6.79 10.89
N ALA A 129 -0.52 -7.86 10.53
CA ALA A 129 -0.80 -9.21 11.02
C ALA A 129 -0.33 -9.45 12.47
N ALA A 130 0.70 -8.73 12.91
CA ALA A 130 1.22 -8.80 14.27
C ALA A 130 0.32 -8.11 15.30
N VAL A 131 -0.63 -7.26 14.87
CA VAL A 131 -1.66 -6.68 15.75
C VAL A 131 -2.86 -7.64 15.79
N PRO A 132 -3.09 -8.40 16.88
CA PRO A 132 -4.26 -9.24 16.99
C PRO A 132 -5.55 -8.39 17.00
N PRO A 133 -6.65 -8.86 16.38
CA PRO A 133 -7.93 -8.18 16.40
C PRO A 133 -8.49 -8.21 17.83
N GLY A 134 -8.15 -7.22 18.64
CA GLY A 134 -8.57 -7.17 20.05
C GLY A 134 -7.77 -6.24 20.97
N GLN A 135 -6.64 -5.67 20.52
CA GLN A 135 -5.94 -4.68 21.34
C GLN A 135 -6.13 -3.27 20.78
N SER A 136 -7.04 -2.53 21.44
CA SER A 136 -7.03 -1.08 21.44
C SER A 136 -5.62 -0.60 21.77
N VAL A 137 -5.06 0.18 20.85
CA VAL A 137 -3.82 0.94 21.02
C VAL A 137 -3.84 1.58 22.42
N PRO A 138 -2.89 1.30 23.32
CA PRO A 138 -2.79 2.09 24.54
C PRO A 138 -2.51 3.52 24.09
N GLY A 139 -3.38 4.45 24.47
CA GLY A 139 -3.10 5.88 24.34
C GLY A 139 -1.72 6.20 24.91
N PRO A 140 -1.06 7.27 24.43
CA PRO A 140 0.31 7.59 24.82
C PRO A 140 0.39 7.59 26.34
N ALA A 141 1.32 6.79 26.86
CA ALA A 141 1.58 6.66 28.28
C ALA A 141 1.62 8.06 28.89
N THR A 142 0.63 8.38 29.71
CA THR A 142 0.68 9.54 30.59
C THR A 142 1.87 9.31 31.50
N VAL A 143 2.94 10.06 31.22
CA VAL A 143 4.07 10.28 32.12
C VAL A 143 3.48 10.55 33.51
N PRO A 144 3.86 9.82 34.56
CA PRO A 144 3.34 10.10 35.88
C PRO A 144 3.82 11.50 36.27
N GLU A 145 2.86 12.41 36.44
CA GLU A 145 3.08 13.72 37.04
C GLU A 145 3.70 13.51 38.42
N VAL A 146 4.98 13.86 38.52
CA VAL A 146 5.74 13.83 39.77
C VAL A 146 5.07 14.82 40.72
N ARG A 147 4.27 14.28 41.64
CA ARG A 147 3.70 15.03 42.76
C ARG A 147 4.86 15.55 43.61
N ARG A 148 4.87 16.87 43.79
CA ARG A 148 5.73 17.63 44.70
C ARG A 148 5.86 17.00 46.09
N ALA A 149 7.07 17.10 46.64
CA ALA A 149 7.32 17.42 48.05
C ALA A 149 8.39 18.52 48.09
#